data_AF-A0AAD7ZSZ5-F1
#
_entry.id   AF-A0AAD7ZSZ5-F1
#
_cell.length_a   1.000
_cell.length_b   1.000
_cell.length_c   1.000
_cell.angle_alpha   90.00
_cell.angle_beta   90.00
_cell.angle_gamma   90.00
#
_symmetry.space_group_name_H-M   'P 1'
#
loop_
_entity.id
_entity.type
_entity.pdbx_description
1 polymer ?
#
loop_
_entity_poly.entity_id
_entity_poly.type
_entity_poly.pdbx_seq_one_letter_code
_entity_poly.pdbx_strand_id
1 'polypeptide(L)' 'MRAVMEYHGSDAEHHPPIEVTIVRGKEDICVKMSDRGGGIPRSQTDQLFNYMYSTAPQPPKSDTHTVPLA' A
#
# COMPACT_ATOMS: atom_id res chain seq x y z
N MET A 1 2.78 -4.39 -0.31
CA MET A 1 3.94 -4.81 -1.14
C MET A 1 4.34 -3.76 -2.17
N ARG A 2 3.41 -3.16 -2.92
CA ARG A 2 3.70 -2.13 -3.95
C ARG A 2 4.70 -1.05 -3.53
N ALA A 3 4.49 -0.41 -2.37
CA ALA A 3 5.38 0.63 -1.85
C ALA A 3 6.85 0.18 -1.71
N VAL A 4 7.10 -1.04 -1.24
CA VAL A 4 8.47 -1.58 -1.12
C VAL A 4 9.09 -1.81 -2.51
N MET A 5 8.32 -2.37 -3.43
CA MET A 5 8.83 -2.68 -4.78
C MET A 5 9.16 -1.39 -5.56
N GLU A 6 8.26 -0.41 -5.54
CA GLU A 6 8.44 0.87 -6.24
C GLU A 6 9.55 1.72 -5.61
N TYR A 7 9.70 1.70 -4.27
CA TYR A 7 10.71 2.49 -3.57
C TYR A 7 12.14 1.94 -3.74
N HIS A 8 12.32 0.61 -3.71
CA HIS A 8 13.64 -0.02 -3.88
C HIS A 8 14.01 -0.28 -5.35
N GLY A 9 13.03 -0.26 -6.26
CA GLY A 9 13.22 -0.47 -7.69
C GLY A 9 13.23 -1.96 -8.08
N SER A 10 12.95 -2.24 -9.36
CA SER A 10 12.90 -3.61 -9.91
C SER A 10 14.25 -4.33 -9.92
N ASP A 11 15.33 -3.56 -9.95
CA ASP A 11 16.69 -4.07 -10.10
C ASP A 11 17.36 -4.31 -8.74
N ALA A 12 16.61 -4.13 -7.64
CA ALA A 12 17.08 -4.44 -6.31
C ALA A 12 17.35 -5.95 -6.19
N GLU A 13 18.58 -6.30 -5.80
CA GLU A 13 18.97 -7.69 -5.57
C GLU A 13 18.14 -8.34 -4.45
N HIS A 14 17.75 -7.54 -3.45
CA HIS A 14 16.93 -7.96 -2.32
C HIS A 14 15.97 -6.85 -1.89
N HIS A 15 14.75 -7.23 -1.53
CA HIS A 15 13.75 -6.31 -0.97
C HIS A 15 13.63 -6.50 0.54
N PRO A 16 13.50 -5.41 1.32
CA PRO A 16 13.29 -5.53 2.76
C PRO A 16 11.96 -6.26 3.05
N PRO A 17 11.94 -7.17 4.03
CA PRO A 17 10.74 -7.90 4.38
C PRO A 17 9.69 -6.97 4.99
N ILE A 18 8.42 -7.33 4.82
CA ILE A 18 7.33 -6.73 5.60
C ILE A 18 7.30 -7.46 6.94
N GLU A 19 7.54 -6.71 8.01
CA GLU A 19 7.50 -7.22 9.38
C GLU A 19 6.05 -7.26 9.87
N VAL A 20 5.58 -8.42 10.31
CA VAL A 20 4.25 -8.58 10.90
C VAL A 20 4.39 -8.93 12.37
N THR A 21 3.88 -8.04 13.24
CA THR A 21 3.83 -8.25 14.69
C THR A 21 2.40 -8.59 15.09
N ILE A 22 2.21 -9.75 15.73
CA ILE A 22 0.92 -10.18 16.26
C ILE A 22 0.99 -10.10 17.79
N VAL A 23 0.06 -9.36 18.38
CA VAL A 23 -0.05 -9.19 19.83
C VAL A 23 -1.46 -9.52 20.26
N ARG A 24 -1.59 -10.36 21.30
CA ARG A 24 -2.86 -10.60 21.97
C ARG A 24 -2.90 -9.78 23.27
N GLY A 25 -3.77 -8.78 23.31
CA GLY A 25 -4.14 -8.05 24.52
C GLY A 25 -5.20 -8.80 25.33
N LYS A 26 -5.69 -8.15 26.38
CA LYS A 26 -6.80 -8.69 27.19
C LYS A 26 -8.12 -8.67 26.43
N GLU A 27 -8.36 -7.60 25.68
CA GLU A 27 -9.61 -7.34 24.95
C GLU A 27 -9.40 -7.45 23.42
N ASP A 28 -8.22 -7.08 22.93
CA ASP A 28 -7.94 -6.96 21.50
C ASP A 28 -6.86 -7.92 20.99
N ILE A 29 -6.87 -8.15 19.68
CA ILE A 29 -5.75 -8.73 18.94
C ILE A 29 -5.24 -7.66 17.97
N CYS A 30 -3.97 -7.28 18.11
CA CYS A 30 -3.31 -6.34 17.21
C CYS A 30 -2.50 -7.11 16.17
N VAL A 31 -2.72 -6.78 14.89
CA VAL A 31 -1.89 -7.22 13.77
C VAL A 31 -1.25 -5.98 13.16
N LYS A 32 0.00 -5.72 13.51
CA LYS A 32 0.76 -4.58 12.99
C LYS A 32 1.62 -5.05 11.81
N MET A 33 1.43 -4.44 10.65
CA MET A 33 2.29 -4.61 9.49
C MET A 33 3.24 -3.42 9.39
N SER A 34 4.52 -3.64 9.16
CA SER A 34 5.54 -2.60 9.04
C SER A 34 6.38 -2.85 7.78
N ASP A 35 6.42 -1.88 6.88
CA ASP A 35 7.19 -1.94 5.65
C ASP A 35 8.31 -0.88 5.61
N ARG A 36 9.19 -1.00 4.62
CA ARG A 36 10.28 -0.05 4.32
C ARG A 36 10.11 0.58 2.93
N GLY A 37 8.89 0.95 2.57
CA GLY A 37 8.50 1.47 1.26
C GLY A 37 8.48 3.00 1.13
N GLY A 38 9.27 3.73 1.92
CA GLY A 38 9.39 5.19 1.85
C GLY A 38 8.34 6.00 2.63
N GLY A 39 7.18 5.41 2.93
CA GLY A 39 6.15 6.01 3.78
C GLY A 39 5.28 7.05 3.08
N ILE A 40 4.39 7.69 3.84
CA ILE A 40 3.39 8.64 3.33
C ILE A 40 3.59 10.00 4.02
N PRO A 41 3.79 11.10 3.28
CA PRO A 41 3.88 12.43 3.86
C PRO A 41 2.64 12.79 4.66
N ARG A 42 2.81 13.45 5.82
CA ARG A 42 1.70 13.81 6.72
C ARG A 42 0.62 14.66 6.04
N SER A 43 1.00 15.50 5.09
CA SER A 43 0.07 16.32 4.30
C SER A 43 -0.88 15.52 3.41
N GLN A 44 -0.60 14.24 3.15
CA GLN A 44 -1.41 13.35 2.31
C GLN A 44 -2.18 12.30 3.12
N THR A 45 -1.97 12.22 4.44
CA THR A 45 -2.58 11.18 5.29
C THR A 45 -4.11 11.20 5.24
N ASP A 46 -4.72 12.39 5.22
CA ASP A 46 -6.17 12.55 5.16
C ASP A 46 -6.77 12.05 3.83
N GLN A 47 -5.96 11.92 2.78
CA GLN A 47 -6.43 11.48 1.46
C GLN A 47 -6.52 9.96 1.34
N LEU A 48 -5.82 9.20 2.18
CA LEU A 48 -5.65 7.75 2.03
C LEU A 48 -6.95 6.96 2.07
N PHE A 49 -7.94 7.47 2.79
CA PHE A 49 -9.24 6.82 2.97
C PHE A 49 -10.31 7.35 2.00
N ASN A 50 -9.93 8.23 1.07
CA ASN A 50 -10.84 8.69 0.03
C ASN A 50 -11.04 7.59 -1.02
N TYR A 51 -12.30 7.30 -1.34
CA TYR A 51 -12.69 6.16 -2.16
C TYR A 51 -11.97 6.06 -3.52
N MET A 52 -11.70 7.20 -4.16
CA MET A 52 -11.07 7.28 -5.49
C MET A 52 -9.63 7.76 -5.46
N TYR A 53 -9.06 7.98 -4.27
CA TYR A 53 -7.67 8.42 -4.18
C TYR A 53 -6.74 7.22 -4.38
N SER A 54 -5.96 7.27 -5.46
CA SER A 54 -4.93 6.28 -5.75
C SER A 54 -3.74 6.96 -6.41
N THR A 55 -2.55 6.50 -6.07
CA THR A 55 -1.29 6.87 -6.73
C THR A 55 -0.87 5.84 -7.78
N ALA A 56 -1.67 4.79 -8.00
CA ALA A 56 -1.46 3.87 -9.12
C ALA A 56 -1.79 4.56 -10.46
N PRO A 57 -1.13 4.16 -11.56
CA PRO A 57 -1.51 4.62 -12.89
C PRO A 57 -2.99 4.33 -13.16
N GLN A 58 -3.71 5.28 -13.77
CA GLN A 58 -5.10 5.05 -14.15
C GLN A 58 -5.16 3.93 -15.19
N PRO A 59 -6.08 2.95 -15.05
CA PRO A 59 -6.24 1.93 -16.05
C PRO A 59 -6.60 2.58 -17.40
N PRO A 60 -6.12 2.03 -18.53
CA PRO A 60 -6.50 2.52 -19.84
C PRO A 60 -8.03 2.44 -19.97
N LYS A 61 -8.63 3.48 -20.56
CA LYS A 61 -10.07 3.53 -20.82
C LYS A 61 -10.41 2.43 -21.85
N SER A 62 -10.83 1.26 -21.38
CA SER A 62 -11.42 0.24 -22.24
C SER A 62 -12.87 0.63 -22.56
N ASP A 63 -13.25 0.67 -23.84
CA ASP A 63 -14.62 0.93 -24.32
C ASP A 63 -15.65 -0.17 -23.94
N THR A 64 -15.28 -1.09 -23.05
CA THR A 64 -16.17 -2.13 -22.53
C THR A 64 -16.70 -1.73 -21.16
N HIS A 65 -18.01 -1.86 -21.01
CA HIS A 65 -18.87 -1.54 -19.86
C HIS A 65 -18.55 -2.29 -18.54
N THR A 66 -17.27 -2.58 -18.27
CA THR A 66 -16.78 -3.23 -17.07
C THR A 66 -16.26 -2.19 -16.09
N VAL A 67 -16.71 -2.30 -14.84
CA VAL A 67 -16.24 -1.45 -13.74
C VAL A 67 -14.70 -1.44 -13.70
N PRO A 68 -14.06 -0.26 -13.70
CA PRO A 68 -12.61 -0.20 -13.57
C PRO A 68 -12.27 -0.62 -12.15
N LEU A 69 -11.59 -1.75 -12.01
CA LEU A 69 -11.01 -2.16 -10.74
C LEU A 69 -9.78 -1.25 -10.51
N ALA A 70 -9.84 -0.46 -9.44
CA ALA A 70 -8.75 0.42 -8.99
C ALA A 70 -7.58 -0.37 -8.40
#